data_AF-A0A0M3J167-F1
#
_entry.id   AF-A0A0M3J167-F1
#
_cell.length_a   1.000
_cell.length_b   1.000
_cell.length_c   1.000
_cell.angle_alpha   90.00
_cell.angle_beta   90.00
_cell.angle_gamma   90.00
#
_symmetry.space_group_name_H-M   'P 1'
#
loop_
_entity.id
_entity.type
_entity.pdbx_description
1 polymer ?
#
loop_
_entity_poly.entity_id
_entity_poly.type
_entity_poly.pdbx_seq_one_letter_code
_entity_poly.pdbx_strand_id
1 'polypeptide(L)'
;MITVLTILCAFLMNLPYCCHCNLDHHWLSPFDNTTEISALCTNENHDIVMLKRGVPMMYNLFRHDVMCWLEIQRYVPPRYNQLIWFLQSLGYCDVNREINWRRRGVEYNRDFQLKITRAAFALVCYLCYHRVLGFRQRDI
;
A
#
# COMPACT_ATOMS: atom_id res chain seq x y z
N MET A 1 -17.80 27.56 -6.18
CA MET A 1 -17.82 26.12 -5.90
C MET A 1 -16.39 25.63 -5.63
N ILE A 2 -15.86 25.99 -4.46
CA ILE A 2 -14.53 25.60 -3.95
C ILE A 2 -14.75 25.36 -2.45
N THR A 3 -15.23 24.19 -2.04
CA THR A 3 -15.53 23.98 -0.61
C THR A 3 -15.35 22.56 -0.08
N VAL A 4 -14.85 21.60 -0.86
CA VAL A 4 -14.61 20.24 -0.30
C VAL A 4 -13.11 19.89 -0.24
N LEU A 5 -12.32 20.28 -1.25
CA LEU A 5 -10.87 20.02 -1.23
C LEU A 5 -10.11 20.85 -0.19
N THR A 6 -10.57 22.07 0.07
CA THR A 6 -9.94 22.98 1.05
C THR A 6 -10.21 22.55 2.50
N ILE A 7 -11.34 21.91 2.78
CA ILE A 7 -11.68 21.42 4.12
C ILE A 7 -10.84 20.19 4.49
N LEU A 8 -10.55 19.30 3.54
CA LEU A 8 -9.65 18.16 3.76
C LEU A 8 -8.20 18.61 4.04
N CYS A 9 -7.72 19.67 3.38
CA CYS A 9 -6.42 20.28 3.72
C CYS A 9 -6.44 20.99 5.08
N ALA A 10 -7.52 21.68 5.44
CA ALA A 10 -7.62 22.40 6.70
C ALA A 10 -7.74 21.46 7.92
N PHE A 11 -8.38 20.30 7.78
CA PHE A 11 -8.48 19.29 8.83
C PHE A 11 -7.17 18.49 9.03
N LEU A 12 -6.33 18.38 8.00
CA LEU A 12 -5.03 17.72 8.11
C LEU A 12 -3.90 18.66 8.58
N MET A 13 -4.11 19.98 8.63
CA MET A 13 -3.06 20.96 8.94
C MET A 13 -3.19 21.69 10.29
N ASN A 14 -3.99 21.18 11.23
CA ASN A 14 -4.03 21.72 12.60
C ASN A 14 -3.48 20.72 13.64
N LEU A 15 -2.23 20.33 13.47
CA LEU A 15 -1.40 19.79 14.54
C LEU A 15 -0.09 20.58 14.58
N PRO A 16 0.18 21.36 15.65
CA PRO A 16 1.42 22.08 15.84
C PRO A 16 2.47 21.11 16.41
N TYR A 17 2.79 20.09 15.64
CA TYR A 17 4.02 19.33 15.76
C TYR A 17 4.52 19.17 14.35
N CYS A 18 5.45 20.05 13.96
CA CYS A 18 6.21 19.94 12.74
C CYS A 18 6.75 18.51 12.62
N CYS A 19 6.15 17.71 11.73
CA CYS A 19 6.92 16.67 11.06
C CYS A 19 7.99 17.43 10.28
N HIS A 20 9.18 17.55 10.86
CA HIS A 20 10.38 17.90 10.11
C HIS A 20 10.61 16.72 9.16
N CYS A 21 9.90 16.71 8.03
CA CYS A 21 10.20 15.81 6.94
C CYS A 21 11.57 16.25 6.43
N ASN A 22 12.61 15.56 6.89
CA ASN A 22 13.96 15.77 6.42
C ASN A 22 13.96 15.42 4.91
N LEU A 23 13.79 16.44 4.07
CA LEU A 23 13.65 16.36 2.61
C LEU A 23 14.97 15.96 1.91
N ASP A 24 16.04 15.73 2.66
CA ASP A 24 17.34 15.27 2.16
C ASP A 24 17.37 13.79 1.78
N HIS A 25 16.26 13.07 1.96
CA HIS A 25 16.06 11.75 1.35
C HIS A 25 15.16 11.94 0.15
N HIS A 26 15.73 11.82 -1.06
CA HIS A 26 14.94 11.72 -2.28
C HIS A 26 13.84 10.69 -2.06
N TRP A 27 12.59 11.13 -1.96
CA TRP A 27 11.45 10.23 -1.81
C TRP A 27 11.29 9.46 -3.11
N LEU A 28 11.92 8.29 -3.18
CA LEU A 28 11.75 7.34 -4.26
C LEU A 28 10.46 6.58 -3.96
N SER A 29 9.50 6.67 -4.89
CA SER A 29 8.27 5.92 -4.74
C SER A 29 8.63 4.42 -4.79
N PRO A 30 8.16 3.59 -3.85
CA PRO A 30 8.35 2.15 -3.97
C PRO A 30 7.74 1.63 -5.28
N PHE A 31 6.82 2.38 -5.88
CA PHE A 31 6.15 2.09 -7.15
C PHE A 31 6.91 2.63 -8.39
N ASP A 32 8.22 2.85 -8.31
CA ASP A 32 9.04 3.14 -9.50
C ASP A 32 9.59 1.86 -10.19
N ASN A 33 9.54 0.71 -9.51
CA ASN A 33 9.94 -0.57 -10.08
C ASN A 33 8.81 -1.19 -10.93
N THR A 34 8.91 -1.04 -12.25
CA THR A 34 7.91 -1.55 -13.21
C THR A 34 7.76 -3.07 -13.17
N THR A 35 8.83 -3.81 -12.86
CA THR A 35 8.80 -5.27 -12.77
C THR A 35 7.93 -5.71 -11.60
N GLU A 36 8.13 -5.13 -10.42
CA GLU A 36 7.31 -5.43 -9.24
C GLU A 36 5.85 -5.05 -9.45
N ILE A 37 5.59 -3.90 -10.07
CA ILE A 37 4.22 -3.48 -10.40
C ILE A 37 3.56 -4.44 -11.39
N SER A 38 4.28 -4.88 -12.43
CA SER A 38 3.72 -5.81 -13.41
C SER A 38 3.35 -7.15 -12.79
N ALA A 39 4.17 -7.64 -11.86
CA ALA A 39 3.93 -8.88 -11.14
C ALA A 39 2.87 -8.71 -10.01
N LEU A 40 2.68 -7.50 -9.49
CA LEU A 40 1.57 -7.17 -8.60
C LEU A 40 0.24 -7.11 -9.34
N CYS A 41 0.18 -6.47 -10.51
CA CYS A 41 -1.05 -6.14 -11.22
C CYS A 41 -1.54 -7.27 -12.14
N THR A 42 -1.82 -8.42 -11.53
CA THR A 42 -2.36 -9.61 -12.20
C THR A 42 -3.84 -9.82 -11.84
N ASN A 43 -4.57 -10.60 -12.65
CA ASN A 43 -5.96 -10.97 -12.34
C ASN A 43 -6.06 -11.77 -11.03
N GLU A 44 -5.07 -12.62 -10.73
CA GLU A 44 -5.04 -13.38 -9.48
C GLU A 44 -4.94 -12.45 -8.26
N ASN A 45 -4.01 -11.50 -8.28
CA ASN A 45 -3.85 -10.53 -7.19
C ASN A 45 -5.05 -9.58 -7.09
N HIS A 46 -5.61 -9.16 -8.24
CA HIS A 46 -6.85 -8.39 -8.27
C HIS A 46 -7.97 -9.12 -7.53
N ASP A 47 -8.14 -10.43 -7.78
CA ASP A 47 -9.18 -11.22 -7.13
C ASP A 47 -8.96 -11.37 -5.62
N ILE A 48 -7.71 -11.52 -5.20
CA ILE A 48 -7.34 -11.59 -3.78
C ILE A 48 -7.64 -10.25 -3.08
N VAL A 49 -7.28 -9.12 -3.69
CA VAL A 49 -7.43 -7.80 -3.05
C VAL A 49 -8.87 -7.29 -3.11
N MET A 50 -9.53 -7.41 -4.26
CA MET A 50 -10.80 -6.73 -4.53
C MET A 50 -12.02 -7.56 -4.16
N LEU A 51 -11.99 -8.88 -4.34
CA LEU A 51 -13.18 -9.70 -4.17
C LEU A 51 -13.39 -10.12 -2.72
N LYS A 52 -14.66 -10.34 -2.36
CA LYS A 52 -15.04 -10.80 -1.00
C LYS A 52 -14.36 -12.11 -0.62
N ARG A 53 -14.13 -13.01 -1.59
CA ARG A 53 -13.45 -14.31 -1.38
C ARG A 53 -11.99 -14.17 -0.94
N GLY A 54 -11.33 -13.06 -1.27
CA GLY A 54 -9.94 -12.80 -0.92
C GLY A 54 -9.73 -12.18 0.47
N VAL A 55 -10.80 -11.72 1.13
CA VAL A 55 -10.72 -11.05 2.44
C VAL A 55 -10.01 -11.89 3.51
N PRO A 56 -10.31 -13.20 3.68
CA PRO A 56 -9.60 -14.01 4.67
C PRO A 56 -8.09 -14.08 4.41
N MET A 57 -7.70 -14.16 3.13
CA MET A 57 -6.30 -14.16 2.72
C MET A 57 -5.63 -12.82 3.04
N MET A 58 -6.29 -11.70 2.74
CA MET A 58 -5.79 -10.37 3.07
C MET A 58 -5.58 -10.19 4.57
N TYR A 59 -6.51 -10.67 5.40
CA TYR A 59 -6.37 -10.58 6.86
C TYR A 59 -5.21 -11.43 7.38
N ASN A 60 -4.90 -12.54 6.74
CA ASN A 60 -3.69 -13.32 7.05
C ASN A 60 -2.41 -12.56 6.66
N LEU A 61 -2.42 -11.83 5.54
CA LEU A 61 -1.27 -11.03 5.11
C LEU A 61 -1.07 -9.75 5.92
N PHE A 62 -2.12 -9.21 6.54
CA PHE A 62 -2.03 -8.06 7.46
C PHE A 62 -1.46 -8.39 8.83
N ARG A 63 -1.00 -9.62 9.06
CA ARG A 63 -0.33 -9.95 10.31
C ARG A 63 0.99 -9.20 10.44
N HIS A 64 1.31 -8.81 11.67
CA HIS A 64 2.49 -8.00 11.98
C HIS A 64 3.80 -8.66 11.53
N ASP A 65 3.95 -9.96 11.76
CA ASP A 65 5.12 -10.75 11.33
C ASP A 65 5.32 -10.68 9.82
N VAL A 66 4.23 -10.76 9.05
CA VAL A 66 4.28 -10.68 7.59
C VAL A 66 4.70 -9.29 7.11
N MET A 67 4.17 -8.23 7.72
CA MET A 67 4.44 -6.87 7.28
C MET A 67 5.80 -6.33 7.75
N CYS A 68 6.35 -6.85 8.86
CA CYS A 68 7.57 -6.30 9.47
C CYS A 68 8.85 -7.12 9.25
N TRP A 69 8.77 -8.35 8.75
CA TRP A 69 9.96 -9.14 8.46
C TRP A 69 10.41 -8.98 7.01
N LEU A 70 11.61 -8.42 6.85
CA LEU A 70 12.26 -8.23 5.55
C LEU A 70 12.44 -9.54 4.77
N GLU A 71 12.69 -10.65 5.47
CA GLU A 71 12.93 -11.96 4.85
C GLU A 71 11.67 -12.84 4.81
N ILE A 72 10.49 -12.30 5.12
CA ILE A 72 9.25 -13.10 5.20
C ILE A 72 8.98 -13.87 3.90
N GLN A 73 9.38 -13.32 2.75
CA GLN A 73 9.22 -13.94 1.42
C GLN A 73 9.82 -15.35 1.32
N ARG A 74 10.76 -15.73 2.20
CA ARG A 74 11.30 -17.10 2.29
C ARG A 74 10.33 -18.11 2.91
N TYR A 75 9.35 -17.63 3.67
CA TYR A 75 8.45 -18.44 4.50
C TYR A 75 7.00 -18.46 3.99
N VAL A 76 6.67 -17.62 3.02
CA VAL A 76 5.33 -17.54 2.41
C VAL A 76 5.39 -18.07 0.98
N PRO A 77 4.31 -18.68 0.46
CA PRO A 77 4.29 -19.15 -0.91
C PRO A 77 4.67 -18.04 -1.90
N PRO A 78 5.54 -18.31 -2.90
CA PRO A 78 6.06 -17.29 -3.82
C PRO A 78 5.00 -16.45 -4.53
N ARG A 79 3.82 -17.02 -4.76
CA ARG A 79 2.66 -16.32 -5.37
C ARG A 79 2.20 -15.07 -4.58
N TYR A 80 2.60 -14.94 -3.31
CA TYR A 80 2.24 -13.80 -2.48
C TYR A 80 3.34 -12.76 -2.35
N ASN A 81 4.52 -12.98 -2.94
CA ASN A 81 5.68 -12.10 -2.76
C ASN A 81 5.37 -10.66 -3.13
N GLN A 82 4.70 -10.43 -4.27
CA GLN A 82 4.35 -9.11 -4.74
C GLN A 82 3.27 -8.45 -3.87
N LEU A 83 2.30 -9.22 -3.38
CA LEU A 83 1.31 -8.70 -2.42
C LEU A 83 1.99 -8.29 -1.12
N ILE A 84 2.92 -9.11 -0.61
CA ILE A 84 3.69 -8.78 0.61
C ILE A 84 4.52 -7.52 0.39
N TRP A 85 5.29 -7.46 -0.70
CA TRP A 85 6.05 -6.28 -1.08
C TRP A 85 5.17 -5.03 -1.14
N PHE A 86 3.99 -5.14 -1.75
CA PHE A 86 3.02 -4.05 -1.85
C PHE A 86 2.55 -3.60 -0.46
N LEU A 87 2.16 -4.53 0.41
CA LEU A 87 1.71 -4.25 1.77
C LEU A 87 2.82 -3.61 2.63
N GLN A 88 4.05 -4.10 2.49
CA GLN A 88 5.23 -3.52 3.14
C GLN A 88 5.48 -2.10 2.64
N SER A 89 5.33 -1.87 1.33
CA SER A 89 5.48 -0.55 0.70
C SER A 89 4.42 0.47 1.14
N LEU A 90 3.26 0.02 1.63
CA LEU A 90 2.25 0.89 2.25
C LEU A 90 2.61 1.33 3.68
N GLY A 91 3.75 0.89 4.21
CA GLY A 91 4.24 1.32 5.52
C GLY A 91 3.45 0.74 6.69
N TYR A 92 2.68 -0.34 6.48
CA TYR A 92 1.87 -0.93 7.55
C TYR A 92 2.71 -1.45 8.72
N CYS A 93 3.97 -1.83 8.50
CA CYS A 93 4.87 -2.17 9.59
C CYS A 93 5.13 -0.97 10.51
N ASP A 94 5.53 0.17 9.94
CA ASP A 94 5.83 1.37 10.73
C ASP A 94 4.59 1.85 11.48
N VAL A 95 3.42 1.83 10.81
CA VAL A 95 2.14 2.18 11.43
C VAL A 95 1.80 1.25 12.59
N ASN A 96 1.91 -0.07 12.41
CA ASN A 96 1.67 -1.03 13.48
C ASN A 96 2.68 -0.89 14.62
N ARG A 97 3.95 -0.61 14.31
CA ARG A 97 5.01 -0.39 15.29
C ARG A 97 4.68 0.81 16.16
N GLU A 98 4.33 1.95 15.58
CA GLU A 98 3.98 3.18 16.31
C GLU A 98 2.75 3.00 17.22
N ILE A 99 1.73 2.29 16.74
CA ILE A 99 0.50 2.05 17.51
C ILE A 99 0.78 1.10 18.68
N ASN A 100 1.45 -0.03 18.41
CA ASN A 100 1.78 -1.01 19.44
C ASN A 100 2.73 -0.46 20.50
N TRP A 101 3.68 0.41 20.12
CA TRP A 101 4.61 1.03 21.07
C TRP A 101 3.88 1.93 22.07
N ARG A 102 2.84 2.65 21.61
CA ARG A 102 2.05 3.56 22.45
C ARG A 102 0.98 2.83 23.27
N ARG A 103 0.41 1.73 22.76
CA ARG A 103 -0.59 0.91 23.46
C ARG A 103 -0.44 -0.56 23.08
N ARG A 104 0.11 -1.36 24.00
CA ARG A 104 0.18 -2.82 23.82
C ARG A 104 -1.22 -3.41 23.65
N GLY A 105 -1.39 -4.27 22.65
CA GLY A 105 -2.66 -4.97 22.38
C GLY A 105 -3.66 -4.18 21.53
N VAL A 106 -3.30 -2.98 21.05
CA VAL A 106 -4.12 -2.24 20.08
C VAL A 106 -3.67 -2.62 18.67
N GLU A 107 -4.48 -3.40 17.97
CA GLU A 107 -4.28 -3.68 16.56
C GLU A 107 -4.89 -2.57 15.70
N TYR A 108 -4.26 -2.30 14.56
CA TYR A 108 -4.83 -1.45 13.54
C TYR A 108 -6.10 -2.11 12.97
N ASN A 109 -7.13 -1.32 12.70
CA ASN A 109 -8.42 -1.83 12.22
C ASN A 109 -8.26 -2.50 10.83
N ARG A 110 -8.52 -3.82 10.76
CA ARG A 110 -8.32 -4.63 9.55
C ARG A 110 -9.22 -4.24 8.39
N ASP A 111 -10.45 -3.79 8.66
CA ASP A 111 -11.37 -3.30 7.62
C ASP A 111 -10.84 -2.01 6.99
N PHE A 112 -10.22 -1.15 7.81
CA PHE A 112 -9.59 0.07 7.33
C PHE A 112 -8.32 -0.23 6.51
N GLN A 113 -7.46 -1.17 6.95
CA GLN A 113 -6.32 -1.64 6.13
C GLN A 113 -6.79 -2.19 4.79
N LEU A 114 -7.85 -2.99 4.79
CA LEU A 114 -8.40 -3.54 3.55
C LEU A 114 -8.85 -2.46 2.59
N LYS A 115 -9.54 -1.42 3.09
CA LYS A 115 -10.00 -0.28 2.27
C LYS A 115 -8.83 0.51 1.69
N ILE A 116 -7.81 0.83 2.49
CA ILE A 116 -6.61 1.53 2.02
C ILE A 116 -5.88 0.67 0.98
N THR A 117 -5.69 -0.62 1.26
CA THR A 117 -5.00 -1.56 0.36
C THR A 117 -5.72 -1.65 -0.99
N ARG A 118 -7.05 -1.74 -1.00
CA ARG A 118 -7.85 -1.73 -2.22
C ARG A 118 -7.70 -0.42 -2.99
N ALA A 119 -7.81 0.72 -2.31
CA ALA A 119 -7.66 2.02 -2.96
C ALA A 119 -6.28 2.18 -3.60
N ALA A 120 -5.21 1.83 -2.86
CA ALA A 120 -3.84 1.89 -3.36
C ALA A 120 -3.60 0.91 -4.51
N PHE A 121 -4.10 -0.33 -4.42
CA PHE A 121 -3.95 -1.34 -5.47
C PHE A 121 -4.65 -0.89 -6.76
N ALA A 122 -5.89 -0.39 -6.66
CA ALA A 122 -6.61 0.16 -7.79
C ALA A 122 -5.83 1.30 -8.45
N LEU A 123 -5.29 2.22 -7.65
CA LEU A 123 -4.53 3.36 -8.16
C LEU A 123 -3.26 2.90 -8.91
N VAL A 124 -2.44 2.06 -8.27
CA VAL A 124 -1.17 1.59 -8.85
C VAL A 124 -1.41 0.78 -10.12
N CYS A 125 -2.38 -0.15 -10.11
CA CYS A 125 -2.65 -1.02 -11.25
C CYS A 125 -3.41 -0.33 -12.38
N TYR A 126 -4.27 0.65 -12.07
CA TYR A 126 -4.87 1.50 -13.10
C TYR A 126 -3.83 2.38 -13.81
N LEU A 127 -2.91 2.98 -13.05
CA LEU A 127 -1.82 3.78 -13.62
C LEU A 127 -0.85 2.91 -14.46
N CYS A 128 -0.61 1.67 -14.06
CA CYS A 128 0.19 0.72 -14.85
C CYS A 128 -0.46 0.44 -16.22
N TYR A 129 -1.78 0.17 -16.25
CA TYR A 129 -2.50 -0.07 -17.50
C TYR A 129 -2.37 1.09 -18.49
N HIS A 130 -2.49 2.33 -18.00
CA HIS A 130 -2.35 3.53 -18.83
C HIS A 130 -0.90 3.80 -19.27
N ARG A 131 0.11 3.51 -18.44
CA ARG A 131 1.52 3.70 -18.80
C ARG A 131 1.97 2.70 -19.85
N VAL A 132 1.53 1.43 -19.74
CA VAL A 132 1.87 0.35 -20.68
C VAL A 132 1.22 0.58 -22.05
N LEU A 133 -0.04 1.04 -22.10
CA LEU A 133 -0.71 1.36 -23.37
C LEU A 133 -0.25 2.69 -23.99
N GLY A 134 0.15 3.66 -23.17
CA GLY A 134 0.70 4.95 -23.64
C GLY A 134 2.10 4.85 -24.25
N PHE A 135 2.83 3.76 -23.99
CA PHE A 135 4.09 3.46 -24.70
C PHE A 135 3.84 2.76 -26.03
N ARG A 136 2.85 1.87 -26.13
CA ARG A 136 2.55 1.15 -27.39
C ARG A 136 2.02 2.05 -28.51
N GLN A 137 1.49 3.24 -28.21
CA GLN A 137 0.99 4.19 -29.21
C GLN A 137 2.08 5.10 -29.81
N ARG A 138 3.34 5.05 -29.31
CA ARG A 138 4.44 5.90 -29.80
C ARG A 138 5.44 5.18 -30.72
N ASP A 139 5.21 3.89 -31.00
CA ASP A 139 6.08 3.05 -31.83
C ASP A 139 5.42 2.63 -33.16
N ILE A 140 4.49 3.45 -33.71
CA ILE A 140 3.98 3.33 -35.09
C ILE A 140 4.07 4.69 -35.77
#